data_AF-A0A7D7ZM27-F1
#
_entry.id   AF-A0A7D7ZM27-F1
#
_cell.length_a   1.000
_cell.length_b   1.000
_cell.length_c   1.000
_cell.angle_alpha   90.00
_cell.angle_beta   90.00
_cell.angle_gamma   90.00
#
_symmetry.space_group_name_H-M   'P 1'
#
loop_
_entity.id
_entity.type
_entity.pdbx_description
1 polymer ?
#
loop_
_entity_poly.entity_id
_entity_poly.type
_entity_poly.pdbx_seq_one_letter_code
_entity_poly.pdbx_strand_id
1 'polypeptide(L)'
;MTDSTSVSINQTIGFYPDPDNIPSISSPSTGGRFYDNEQHYYDVSVSSELDSIQFSSVINGLRNFSNSLYNLNSLNCTDIGIQSALNGGITLPDTTGSWGNFLLGQGAGSNPGDLGEDIRDMANPLSPNHNPSLTIKTTPGIGPAFRLANRNNYLK
;
A
#
# COMPACT_ATOMS: atom_id res chain seq x y z
N MET A 1 13.45 3.55 39.74
CA MET A 1 12.68 4.70 39.21
C MET A 1 12.46 4.44 37.74
N THR A 2 11.19 4.23 37.39
CA THR A 2 10.69 3.90 36.04
C THR A 2 10.76 5.14 35.16
N ASP A 3 11.53 5.07 34.09
CA ASP A 3 11.30 5.93 32.94
C ASP A 3 11.38 5.07 31.68
N SER A 4 10.20 4.59 31.27
CA SER A 4 9.99 3.88 30.02
C SER A 4 8.73 4.46 29.39
N THR A 5 8.83 5.70 28.92
CA THR A 5 7.85 6.22 27.96
C THR A 5 7.98 5.39 26.68
N SER A 6 7.07 4.44 26.48
CA SER A 6 6.91 3.72 25.21
C SER A 6 6.61 4.73 24.12
N VAL A 7 7.58 5.01 23.25
CA VAL A 7 7.38 5.84 22.07
C VAL A 7 6.63 5.01 21.04
N SER A 8 5.43 5.45 20.66
CA SER A 8 4.72 4.90 19.50
C SER A 8 5.33 5.46 18.23
N ILE A 9 5.69 4.59 17.29
CA ILE A 9 6.14 4.96 15.95
C ILE A 9 4.95 4.80 15.00
N ASN A 10 4.61 5.87 14.29
CA ASN A 10 3.64 5.82 13.18
C ASN A 10 4.40 6.10 11.88
N GLN A 11 4.17 5.28 10.86
CA GLN A 11 4.79 5.39 9.54
C GLN A 11 3.72 5.16 8.48
N THR A 12 3.59 6.11 7.55
CA THR A 12 2.84 5.89 6.31
C THR A 12 3.84 5.79 5.18
N ILE A 13 3.84 4.66 4.48
CA ILE A 13 4.78 4.40 3.38
C ILE A 13 4.02 4.17 2.08
N GLY A 14 4.63 4.58 0.97
CA GLY A 14 4.17 4.27 -0.37
C GLY A 14 5.33 3.75 -1.22
N PHE A 15 5.02 2.96 -2.24
CA PHE A 15 5.99 2.45 -3.21
C PHE A 15 5.82 3.19 -4.53
N TYR A 16 6.89 3.82 -5.00
CA TYR A 16 6.86 4.73 -6.15
C TYR A 16 7.90 4.32 -7.20
N PRO A 17 7.67 4.67 -8.46
CA PRO A 17 8.70 4.58 -9.48
C PRO A 17 9.86 5.54 -9.17
N ASP A 18 11.03 5.23 -9.72
CA ASP A 18 12.18 6.12 -9.70
C ASP A 18 11.79 7.45 -10.38
N PRO A 19 11.90 8.60 -9.68
CA PRO A 19 11.47 9.89 -10.22
C PRO A 19 12.28 10.32 -11.45
N ASP A 20 13.52 9.83 -11.59
CA ASP A 20 14.40 10.18 -12.71
C ASP A 20 14.10 9.34 -13.96
N ASN A 21 13.31 8.27 -13.84
CA ASN A 21 12.92 7.41 -14.94
C ASN A 21 11.47 6.92 -14.77
N ILE A 22 10.53 7.80 -15.12
CA ILE A 22 9.09 7.52 -15.00
C ILE A 22 8.68 6.42 -15.99
N PRO A 23 8.05 5.33 -15.54
CA PRO A 23 7.64 4.25 -16.42
C PRO A 23 6.51 4.70 -17.34
N SER A 24 6.43 4.08 -18.51
CA SER A 24 5.38 4.33 -19.50
C SER A 24 4.86 3.01 -20.07
N ILE A 25 3.80 3.05 -20.88
CA ILE A 25 3.23 1.84 -21.47
C ILE A 25 4.27 1.05 -22.29
N SER A 26 5.14 1.75 -23.03
CA SER A 26 6.19 1.13 -23.85
C SER A 26 7.45 0.76 -23.07
N SER A 27 7.64 1.32 -21.87
CA SER A 27 8.73 0.99 -20.95
C SER A 27 8.20 0.96 -19.51
N PRO A 28 7.50 -0.13 -19.12
CA PRO A 28 6.71 -0.14 -17.89
C PRO A 28 7.52 -0.29 -16.62
N SER A 29 8.84 -0.53 -16.73
CA SER A 29 9.72 -0.84 -15.63
C SER A 29 10.69 0.28 -15.31
N THR A 30 10.91 0.53 -14.03
CA THR A 30 11.96 1.42 -13.51
C THR A 30 12.40 0.97 -12.10
N GLY A 31 13.36 1.67 -11.48
CA GLY A 31 13.70 1.42 -10.08
C GLY A 31 12.51 1.68 -9.17
N GLY A 32 12.25 0.83 -8.18
CA GLY A 32 11.23 1.06 -7.16
C GLY A 32 11.82 1.68 -5.91
N ARG A 33 11.08 2.58 -5.25
CA ARG A 33 11.50 3.23 -4.00
C ARG A 33 10.35 3.37 -3.03
N PHE A 34 10.63 3.08 -1.75
CA PHE A 34 9.73 3.45 -0.66
C PHE A 34 9.94 4.90 -0.28
N TYR A 35 8.85 5.66 -0.24
CA TYR A 35 8.83 7.03 0.29
C TYR A 35 7.79 7.15 1.38
N ASP A 36 7.98 8.18 2.20
CA ASP A 36 6.95 8.68 3.09
C ASP A 36 5.71 9.09 2.26
N ASN A 37 4.55 8.51 2.60
CA ASN A 37 3.26 8.75 1.94
C ASN A 37 2.24 9.40 2.88
N GLU A 38 2.72 10.08 3.91
CA GLU A 38 1.85 10.82 4.81
C GLU A 38 1.24 12.06 4.17
N GLN A 39 0.18 12.58 4.80
CA GLN A 39 -0.57 13.75 4.34
C GLN A 39 -1.21 13.61 2.94
N HIS A 40 -1.02 12.48 2.27
CA HIS A 40 -1.76 12.15 1.07
C HIS A 40 -3.22 11.85 1.40
N TYR A 41 -4.11 12.40 0.57
CA TYR A 41 -5.54 12.16 0.66
C TYR A 41 -5.86 10.73 0.22
N TYR A 42 -6.82 10.11 0.91
CA TYR A 42 -7.46 8.87 0.47
C TYR A 42 -8.97 9.08 0.44
N ASP A 43 -9.66 8.41 -0.48
CA ASP A 43 -11.13 8.39 -0.53
C ASP A 43 -11.74 7.21 0.24
N VAL A 44 -10.95 6.16 0.41
CA VAL A 44 -11.32 4.91 1.10
C VAL A 44 -10.11 4.34 1.80
N SER A 45 -10.33 3.71 2.95
CA SER A 45 -9.28 3.04 3.71
C SER A 45 -9.79 1.75 4.35
N VAL A 46 -8.90 0.76 4.44
CA VAL A 46 -9.08 -0.45 5.24
C VAL A 46 -8.03 -0.45 6.35
N SER A 47 -8.40 -0.90 7.55
CA SER A 47 -7.51 -0.95 8.71
C SER A 47 -7.81 -2.16 9.58
N SER A 48 -6.75 -2.73 10.15
CA SER A 48 -6.81 -3.77 11.18
C SER A 48 -5.72 -3.51 12.21
N GLU A 49 -5.95 -3.94 13.44
CA GLU A 49 -4.87 -4.13 14.40
C GLU A 49 -4.10 -5.40 14.03
N LEU A 50 -2.78 -5.34 14.14
CA LEU A 50 -1.89 -6.46 13.86
C LEU A 50 -1.24 -6.93 15.16
N ASP A 51 -1.14 -8.23 15.33
CA ASP A 51 -0.27 -8.80 16.37
C ASP A 51 1.22 -8.70 15.99
N SER A 52 2.11 -9.11 16.90
CA SER A 52 3.56 -9.03 16.67
C SER A 52 4.05 -9.88 15.49
N ILE A 53 3.39 -11.01 15.20
CA ILE A 53 3.77 -11.93 14.12
C ILE A 53 3.35 -11.31 12.79
N GLN A 54 2.11 -10.85 12.68
CA GLN A 54 1.58 -10.16 11.50
C GLN A 54 2.38 -8.90 11.21
N PHE A 55 2.67 -8.07 12.22
CA PHE A 55 3.49 -6.88 12.05
C PHE A 55 4.89 -7.22 11.52
N SER A 56 5.56 -8.23 12.11
CA SER A 56 6.88 -8.67 11.65
C SER A 56 6.85 -9.20 10.21
N SER A 57 5.77 -9.91 9.84
CA SER A 57 5.53 -10.39 8.47
C SER A 57 5.43 -9.24 7.48
N VAL A 58 4.66 -8.20 7.79
CA VAL A 58 4.55 -6.98 6.96
C VAL A 58 5.92 -6.31 6.76
N ILE A 59 6.66 -6.10 7.85
CA ILE A 59 7.99 -5.47 7.78
C ILE A 59 8.98 -6.29 6.95
N ASN A 60 8.98 -7.63 7.09
CA ASN A 60 9.82 -8.51 6.29
C ASN A 60 9.44 -8.48 4.81
N GLY A 61 8.14 -8.46 4.50
CA GLY A 61 7.64 -8.30 3.13
C GLY A 61 8.15 -7.01 2.49
N LEU A 62 7.99 -5.88 3.17
CA LEU A 62 8.47 -4.57 2.69
C LEU A 62 9.99 -4.54 2.47
N ARG A 63 10.76 -5.18 3.35
CA ARG A 63 12.23 -5.31 3.18
C ARG A 63 12.59 -6.11 1.92
N ASN A 64 11.83 -7.15 1.59
CA ASN A 64 12.06 -7.94 0.38
C ASN A 64 11.81 -7.12 -0.90
N PHE A 65 10.92 -6.13 -0.85
CA PHE A 65 10.62 -5.25 -1.98
C PHE A 65 11.56 -4.03 -2.10
N SER A 66 12.47 -3.82 -1.14
CA SER A 66 13.28 -2.59 -1.07
C SER A 66 14.20 -2.36 -2.28
N ASN A 67 14.53 -3.43 -3.02
CA ASN A 67 15.33 -3.37 -4.24
C ASN A 67 14.56 -3.84 -5.48
N SER A 68 13.25 -3.99 -5.39
CA SER A 68 12.42 -4.43 -6.51
C SER A 68 12.26 -3.32 -7.55
N LEU A 69 12.15 -3.73 -8.82
CA LEU A 69 11.77 -2.81 -9.88
C LEU A 69 10.29 -2.47 -9.75
N TYR A 70 9.96 -1.19 -9.89
CA TYR A 70 8.59 -0.78 -10.10
C TYR A 70 8.18 -1.17 -11.52
N ASN A 71 7.05 -1.86 -11.68
CA ASN A 71 6.48 -2.18 -12.97
C ASN A 71 5.00 -1.81 -13.01
N LEU A 72 4.57 -1.00 -13.98
CA LEU A 72 3.18 -0.56 -14.11
C LEU A 72 2.18 -1.72 -14.11
N ASN A 73 2.53 -2.83 -14.75
CA ASN A 73 1.63 -3.95 -15.01
C ASN A 73 1.70 -5.07 -13.96
N SER A 74 2.79 -5.17 -13.19
CA SER A 74 3.05 -6.37 -12.37
C SER A 74 3.60 -6.12 -10.97
N LEU A 75 4.07 -4.91 -10.65
CA LEU A 75 4.56 -4.57 -9.32
C LEU A 75 4.59 -3.04 -9.14
N ASN A 76 3.43 -2.45 -8.91
CA ASN A 76 3.23 -1.03 -8.71
C ASN A 76 2.82 -0.72 -7.25
N CYS A 77 2.40 0.52 -6.98
CA CYS A 77 2.00 0.94 -5.63
C CYS A 77 0.83 0.12 -5.06
N THR A 78 -0.12 -0.26 -5.92
CA THR A 78 -1.30 -1.06 -5.55
C THR A 78 -0.92 -2.49 -5.23
N ASP A 79 -0.06 -3.12 -6.05
CA ASP A 79 0.44 -4.47 -5.78
C ASP A 79 1.12 -4.55 -4.42
N ILE A 80 2.00 -3.59 -4.11
CA ILE A 80 2.69 -3.54 -2.81
C ILE A 80 1.70 -3.33 -1.66
N GLY A 81 0.67 -2.50 -1.84
CA GLY A 81 -0.42 -2.33 -0.86
C GLY A 81 -1.15 -3.64 -0.58
N ILE A 82 -1.56 -4.36 -1.63
CA ILE A 82 -2.26 -5.65 -1.55
C ILE A 82 -1.37 -6.71 -0.89
N GLN A 83 -0.11 -6.83 -1.29
CA GLN A 83 0.83 -7.79 -0.71
C GLN A 83 1.14 -7.47 0.76
N SER A 84 1.22 -6.18 1.12
CA SER A 84 1.40 -5.76 2.51
C SER A 84 0.19 -6.11 3.37
N ALA A 85 -1.02 -5.90 2.85
CA ALA A 85 -2.26 -6.32 3.51
C ALA A 85 -2.28 -7.85 3.72
N LEU A 86 -1.91 -8.62 2.69
CA LEU A 86 -1.84 -10.08 2.76
C LEU A 86 -0.83 -10.55 3.82
N ASN A 87 0.34 -9.95 3.89
CA ASN A 87 1.34 -10.25 4.93
C ASN A 87 0.83 -9.93 6.35
N GLY A 88 -0.06 -8.96 6.48
CA GLY A 88 -0.78 -8.63 7.72
C GLY A 88 -2.00 -9.52 7.99
N GLY A 89 -2.30 -10.50 7.14
CA GLY A 89 -3.44 -11.40 7.27
C GLY A 89 -4.76 -10.85 6.72
N ILE A 90 -4.71 -9.78 5.91
CA ILE A 90 -5.88 -9.19 5.25
C ILE A 90 -5.85 -9.57 3.77
N THR A 91 -6.83 -10.34 3.32
CA THR A 91 -7.03 -10.59 1.89
C THR A 91 -7.86 -9.45 1.30
N LEU A 92 -7.26 -8.68 0.40
CA LEU A 92 -7.96 -7.68 -0.40
C LEU A 92 -8.31 -8.26 -1.78
N PRO A 93 -9.49 -7.96 -2.35
CA PRO A 93 -9.73 -8.21 -3.76
C PRO A 93 -8.74 -7.42 -4.64
N ASP A 94 -8.49 -7.93 -5.84
CA ASP A 94 -7.54 -7.35 -6.80
C ASP A 94 -8.16 -7.35 -8.20
N THR A 95 -9.06 -6.40 -8.43
CA THR A 95 -9.62 -6.18 -9.75
C THR A 95 -8.57 -5.58 -10.68
N THR A 96 -8.31 -6.24 -11.82
CA THR A 96 -7.33 -5.79 -12.80
C THR A 96 -7.90 -4.70 -13.71
N GLY A 97 -7.27 -3.53 -13.70
CA GLY A 97 -7.54 -2.46 -14.66
C GLY A 97 -6.77 -2.62 -15.96
N SER A 98 -7.17 -1.89 -16.99
CA SER A 98 -6.46 -1.82 -18.28
C SER A 98 -6.22 -0.37 -18.69
N TRP A 99 -5.09 -0.12 -19.35
CA TRP A 99 -4.70 1.21 -19.81
C TRP A 99 -3.98 1.17 -21.15
N GLY A 100 -3.92 2.32 -21.79
CA GLY A 100 -3.39 2.49 -23.14
C GLY A 100 -4.47 2.43 -24.20
N ASN A 101 -4.04 2.36 -25.46
CA ASN A 101 -4.94 2.29 -26.61
C ASN A 101 -4.22 1.62 -27.80
N PHE A 102 -4.97 1.39 -28.88
CA PHE A 102 -4.44 0.75 -30.08
C PHE A 102 -3.18 1.43 -30.67
N LEU A 103 -3.03 2.75 -30.50
CA LEU A 103 -1.92 3.51 -31.09
C LEU A 103 -0.68 3.58 -30.19
N LEU A 104 -0.84 3.51 -28.87
CA LEU A 104 0.23 3.72 -27.88
C LEU A 104 0.63 2.43 -27.12
N GLY A 105 0.01 1.31 -27.47
CA GLY A 105 0.17 0.04 -26.77
C GLY A 105 -0.87 -0.16 -25.66
N GLN A 106 -0.89 -1.36 -25.09
CA GLN A 106 -1.82 -1.75 -24.03
C GLN A 106 -1.05 -2.28 -22.82
N GLY A 107 -1.56 -2.01 -21.63
CA GLY A 107 -1.10 -2.55 -20.37
C GLY A 107 -2.29 -2.85 -19.46
N ALA A 108 -2.04 -3.62 -18.41
CA ALA A 108 -3.05 -4.01 -17.43
C ALA A 108 -2.36 -4.40 -16.12
N GLY A 109 -3.06 -4.22 -15.01
CA GLY A 109 -2.57 -4.54 -13.67
C GLY A 109 -3.44 -3.92 -12.59
N SER A 110 -3.06 -4.15 -11.34
CA SER A 110 -3.70 -3.55 -10.18
C SER A 110 -3.55 -2.03 -10.21
N ASN A 111 -4.55 -1.28 -9.76
CA ASN A 111 -4.47 0.17 -9.68
C ASN A 111 -5.30 0.70 -8.50
N PRO A 112 -5.01 1.92 -8.00
CA PRO A 112 -5.65 2.42 -6.79
C PRO A 112 -7.14 2.71 -6.97
N GLY A 113 -7.60 2.95 -8.20
CA GLY A 113 -9.01 3.19 -8.49
C GLY A 113 -9.84 1.92 -8.28
N ASP A 114 -9.44 0.83 -8.95
CA ASP A 114 -10.12 -0.46 -8.82
C ASP A 114 -10.01 -1.02 -7.39
N LEU A 115 -8.83 -0.97 -6.76
CA LEU A 115 -8.67 -1.36 -5.36
C LEU A 115 -9.58 -0.53 -4.42
N GLY A 116 -9.78 0.75 -4.74
CA GLY A 116 -10.66 1.61 -3.97
C GLY A 116 -12.12 1.17 -4.04
N GLU A 117 -12.60 0.78 -5.23
CA GLU A 117 -13.94 0.19 -5.39
C GLU A 117 -14.06 -1.17 -4.72
N ASP A 118 -13.03 -2.01 -4.82
CA ASP A 118 -12.98 -3.31 -4.14
C ASP A 118 -13.16 -3.14 -2.62
N ILE A 119 -12.44 -2.20 -2.01
CA ILE A 119 -12.56 -1.91 -0.57
C ILE A 119 -13.95 -1.32 -0.23
N ARG A 120 -14.53 -0.48 -1.10
CA ARG A 120 -15.90 0.02 -0.90
C ARG A 120 -16.91 -1.12 -0.91
N ASP A 121 -16.77 -2.07 -1.82
CA ASP A 121 -17.64 -3.24 -1.90
C ASP A 121 -17.52 -4.14 -0.65
N MET A 122 -16.32 -4.31 -0.09
CA MET A 122 -16.14 -5.04 1.18
C MET A 122 -16.91 -4.43 2.36
N ALA A 123 -17.21 -3.12 2.34
CA ALA A 123 -18.03 -2.46 3.36
C ALA A 123 -19.53 -2.77 3.22
N ASN A 124 -19.98 -3.26 2.06
CA ASN A 124 -21.38 -3.57 1.81
C ASN A 124 -21.75 -4.94 2.41
N PRO A 125 -22.70 -5.03 3.35
CA PRO A 125 -23.12 -6.30 3.96
C PRO A 125 -23.71 -7.33 2.98
N LEU A 126 -24.08 -6.90 1.77
CA LEU A 126 -24.60 -7.76 0.72
C LEU A 126 -23.52 -8.24 -0.26
N SER A 127 -22.29 -7.73 -0.15
CA SER A 127 -21.19 -8.16 -1.01
C SER A 127 -20.70 -9.56 -0.63
N PRO A 128 -20.34 -10.42 -1.61
CA PRO A 128 -19.65 -11.67 -1.34
C PRO A 128 -18.24 -11.47 -0.72
N ASN A 129 -17.68 -10.26 -0.85
CA ASN A 129 -16.38 -9.87 -0.27
C ASN A 129 -16.53 -9.19 1.09
N HIS A 130 -17.74 -9.12 1.65
CA HIS A 130 -17.99 -8.45 2.93
C HIS A 130 -17.14 -9.05 4.04
N ASN A 131 -16.37 -8.20 4.74
CA ASN A 131 -15.56 -8.61 5.88
C ASN A 131 -15.79 -7.72 7.10
N PRO A 132 -16.62 -8.15 8.07
CA PRO A 132 -16.99 -7.35 9.23
C PRO A 132 -15.89 -7.25 10.31
N SER A 133 -14.77 -8.00 10.20
CA SER A 133 -13.66 -7.88 11.15
C SER A 133 -12.71 -6.73 10.82
N LEU A 134 -12.79 -6.17 9.60
CA LEU A 134 -11.98 -5.05 9.16
C LEU A 134 -12.69 -3.72 9.45
N THR A 135 -11.90 -2.71 9.81
CA THR A 135 -12.41 -1.34 9.86
C THR A 135 -12.28 -0.73 8.47
N ILE A 136 -13.40 -0.54 7.78
CA ILE A 136 -13.45 0.08 6.46
C ILE A 136 -14.09 1.46 6.56
N LYS A 137 -13.43 2.47 5.99
CA LYS A 137 -13.98 3.83 5.83
C LYS A 137 -14.12 4.12 4.35
N THR A 138 -15.32 4.48 3.93
CA THR A 138 -15.66 4.83 2.53
C THR A 138 -15.80 6.35 2.35
N THR A 139 -15.20 7.12 3.25
CA THR A 139 -15.22 8.59 3.24
C THR A 139 -13.80 9.13 3.17
N PRO A 140 -13.59 10.30 2.53
CA PRO A 140 -12.26 10.85 2.39
C PRO A 140 -11.57 11.16 3.72
N GLY A 141 -10.25 11.02 3.73
CA GLY A 141 -9.39 11.37 4.86
C GLY A 141 -7.97 11.71 4.43
N ILE A 142 -7.12 12.01 5.40
CA ILE A 142 -5.70 12.33 5.20
C ILE A 142 -4.88 11.26 5.94
N GLY A 143 -3.84 10.72 5.29
CA GLY A 143 -2.90 9.80 5.93
C GLY A 143 -2.27 10.42 7.19
N PRO A 144 -2.05 9.64 8.27
CA PRO A 144 -1.49 10.19 9.52
C PRO A 144 -0.11 10.81 9.29
N ALA A 145 0.29 11.81 10.08
CA ALA A 145 1.56 12.54 9.92
C ALA A 145 2.70 12.04 10.86
N PHE A 146 3.95 12.26 10.44
CA PHE A 146 5.19 11.68 10.95
C PHE A 146 5.61 12.49 12.13
N ARG A 147 5.84 11.83 13.25
CA ARG A 147 6.46 12.44 14.41
C ARG A 147 7.50 11.48 14.98
N LEU A 148 8.77 11.76 14.70
CA LEU A 148 9.89 11.09 15.37
C LEU A 148 10.07 11.65 16.79
N ALA A 149 9.99 10.75 17.78
CA ALA A 149 10.87 10.82 18.94
C ALA A 149 11.95 9.74 18.77
N ASN A 150 13.20 10.16 18.81
CA ASN A 150 14.41 9.43 18.46
C ASN A 150 14.57 8.09 19.24
N ARG A 151 14.92 6.99 18.56
CA ARG A 151 16.23 6.29 18.68
C ARG A 151 16.36 5.08 17.75
N ASN A 152 17.44 5.14 16.97
CA ASN A 152 18.17 4.04 16.30
C ASN A 152 17.55 3.43 15.04
N ASN A 153 17.95 4.01 13.90
CA ASN A 153 18.37 3.34 12.65
C ASN A 153 17.79 1.93 12.41
N TYR A 154 16.56 1.88 11.89
CA TYR A 154 16.14 0.78 11.03
C TYR A 154 15.88 1.41 9.67
N LEU A 155 16.53 0.88 8.62
CA LEU A 155 16.73 1.46 7.28
C LEU A 155 18.06 2.21 7.15
N LYS A 156 19.15 1.42 7.17
CA LYS A 156 20.29 1.64 6.27
C LYS A 156 20.18 0.61 5.16
#